data_AF-A0A9Q7UIV5-F1
#
_entry.id   AF-A0A9Q7UIV5-F1
#
_cell.length_a   1.000
_cell.length_b   1.000
_cell.length_c   1.000
_cell.angle_alpha   90.00
_cell.angle_beta   90.00
_cell.angle_gamma   90.00
#
_symmetry.space_group_name_H-M   'P 1'
#
loop_
_entity.id
_entity.type
_entity.pdbx_description
1 polymer ?
#
loop_
_entity_poly.entity_id
_entity_poly.type
_entity_poly.pdbx_seq_one_letter_code
_entity_poly.pdbx_strand_id
1 'polypeptide(L)'
;MSAPQQQQRILSNREADTLMKQQKAKALKGCKAQMEAFVECSKPRTISMLWSCRDQKNALSECLRVYTSEEALEKEKQLFLQQARSGDGEKTV
;
A
#
# COMPACT_ATOMS: atom_id res chain seq x y z
N MET A 1 33.34 -0.13 -12.97
CA MET A 1 32.41 -0.83 -12.05
C MET A 1 31.01 -0.31 -12.33
N SER A 2 30.31 -0.93 -13.28
CA SER A 2 29.01 -0.46 -13.75
C SER A 2 27.91 -1.13 -12.93
N ALA A 3 27.39 -0.40 -11.94
CA ALA A 3 26.22 -0.80 -11.16
C ALA A 3 24.95 -0.81 -12.05
N PRO A 4 23.99 -1.71 -11.81
CA PRO A 4 23.14 -2.26 -12.85
C PRO A 4 22.05 -1.28 -13.30
N GLN A 5 21.79 -1.29 -14.61
CA GLN A 5 20.62 -0.67 -15.23
C GLN A 5 19.30 -1.28 -14.71
N GLN A 6 18.80 -0.80 -13.57
CA GLN A 6 17.38 -0.90 -13.22
C GLN A 6 16.65 0.30 -13.82
N GLN A 7 16.55 0.24 -15.14
CA GLN A 7 15.80 1.14 -16.01
C GLN A 7 14.42 1.44 -15.43
N GLN A 8 14.08 2.73 -15.40
CA GLN A 8 12.74 3.29 -15.25
C GLN A 8 11.78 2.71 -16.32
N ARG A 9 11.38 1.43 -16.21
CA ARG A 9 10.27 0.90 -17.00
C ARG A 9 9.01 1.58 -16.47
N ILE A 10 8.40 2.43 -17.30
CA ILE A 10 7.09 3.01 -16.98
C ILE A 10 6.13 1.83 -16.90
N LEU A 11 5.64 1.52 -15.69
CA LEU A 11 4.56 0.53 -15.55
C LEU A 11 3.38 1.06 -16.36
N SER A 12 2.77 0.18 -17.16
CA SER A 12 1.48 0.51 -17.77
C SER A 12 0.48 0.82 -16.66
N ASN A 13 -0.47 1.73 -16.90
CA ASN A 13 -1.49 2.11 -15.91
C ASN A 13 -2.20 0.88 -15.30
N ARG A 14 -2.35 -0.20 -16.08
CA ARG A 14 -2.93 -1.47 -15.60
C ARG A 14 -2.00 -2.20 -14.62
N GLU A 15 -0.72 -2.30 -14.94
CA GLU A 15 0.28 -2.93 -14.05
C GLU A 15 0.39 -2.15 -12.73
N ALA A 16 0.43 -0.82 -12.80
CA ALA A 16 0.46 0.05 -11.62
C ALA A 16 -0.80 -0.13 -10.75
N ASP A 17 -1.99 -0.20 -11.36
CA ASP A 17 -3.24 -0.45 -10.64
C ASP A 17 -3.25 -1.83 -9.95
N THR A 18 -2.75 -2.87 -10.62
CA THR A 18 -2.66 -4.21 -10.00
C THR A 18 -1.71 -4.24 -8.81
N LEU A 19 -0.55 -3.58 -8.92
CA LEU A 19 0.41 -3.45 -7.82
C LEU A 19 -0.19 -2.67 -6.65
N MET A 20 -0.86 -1.56 -6.92
CA MET A 20 -1.54 -0.75 -5.90
C MET A 20 -2.67 -1.55 -5.21
N LYS A 21 -3.43 -2.36 -5.94
CA LYS A 21 -4.46 -3.25 -5.37
C LYS A 21 -3.85 -4.31 -4.46
N GLN A 22 -2.74 -4.94 -4.86
CA GLN A 22 -2.06 -5.92 -4.03
C GLN A 22 -1.50 -5.29 -2.75
N GLN A 23 -0.85 -4.14 -2.86
CA GLN A 23 -0.36 -3.39 -1.69
C GLN A 23 -1.47 -2.99 -0.76
N LYS A 24 -2.55 -2.43 -1.31
CA LYS A 24 -3.71 -2.06 -0.52
C LYS A 24 -4.30 -3.27 0.18
N ALA A 25 -4.40 -4.42 -0.47
CA ALA A 25 -4.88 -5.64 0.17
C ALA A 25 -3.97 -6.11 1.32
N LYS A 26 -2.64 -5.99 1.17
CA LYS A 26 -1.67 -6.29 2.24
C LYS A 26 -1.81 -5.31 3.40
N ALA A 27 -1.90 -4.01 3.11
CA ALA A 27 -2.09 -2.96 4.11
C ALA A 27 -3.42 -3.13 4.87
N LEU A 28 -4.51 -3.44 4.17
CA LEU A 28 -5.82 -3.69 4.78
C LEU A 28 -5.79 -4.90 5.73
N LYS A 29 -5.05 -5.97 5.38
CA LYS A 29 -4.91 -7.15 6.25
C LYS A 29 -4.04 -6.85 7.47
N GLY A 30 -2.93 -6.14 7.30
CA GLY A 30 -2.01 -5.81 8.39
C GLY A 30 -2.56 -4.77 9.36
N CYS A 31 -3.28 -3.77 8.85
CA CYS A 31 -3.83 -2.66 9.63
C CYS A 31 -5.30 -2.84 10.00
N LYS A 32 -5.85 -4.06 9.85
CA LYS A 32 -7.28 -4.31 10.05
C LYS A 32 -7.74 -3.92 11.46
N ALA A 33 -6.97 -4.28 12.49
CA ALA A 33 -7.30 -3.98 13.88
C ALA A 33 -7.37 -2.46 14.15
N GLN A 34 -6.43 -1.68 13.60
CA GLN A 34 -6.41 -0.22 13.74
C GLN A 34 -7.54 0.43 12.94
N MET A 35 -7.88 -0.12 11.77
CA MET A 35 -9.06 0.32 11.00
C MET A 35 -10.36 0.06 11.77
N GLU A 36 -10.52 -1.13 12.36
CA GLU A 36 -11.70 -1.47 13.15
C GLU A 36 -11.86 -0.51 14.33
N ALA A 37 -10.79 -0.26 15.10
CA ALA A 37 -10.81 0.69 16.21
C ALA A 37 -11.18 2.13 15.79
N PHE A 38 -10.65 2.59 14.65
CA PHE A 38 -11.01 3.90 14.10
C PHE A 38 -12.47 3.94 13.64
N VAL A 39 -12.93 2.89 12.97
CA VAL A 39 -14.32 2.77 12.51
C VAL A 39 -15.28 2.76 13.70
N GLU A 40 -15.00 1.99 14.74
CA GLU A 40 -15.80 1.94 15.97
C GLU A 40 -15.88 3.32 16.66
N CYS A 41 -14.78 4.05 16.72
CA CYS A 41 -14.77 5.41 17.28
C CYS A 41 -15.57 6.40 16.40
N SER A 42 -15.56 6.21 15.08
CA SER A 42 -16.24 7.09 14.12
C SER A 42 -17.75 6.88 14.01
N LYS A 43 -18.24 5.66 14.25
CA LYS A 43 -19.66 5.28 14.15
C LYS A 43 -20.61 6.19 14.96
N PRO A 44 -20.34 6.50 16.25
CA PRO A 44 -21.27 7.27 17.08
C PRO A 44 -21.10 8.80 16.99
N ARG A 45 -20.03 9.30 16.37
CA ARG A 45 -19.66 10.73 16.44
C ARG A 45 -19.36 11.28 15.05
N THR A 46 -20.29 12.01 14.47
CA THR A 46 -20.09 12.71 13.18
C THR A 46 -19.49 14.11 13.35
N ILE A 47 -19.81 14.80 14.45
CA ILE A 47 -19.40 16.21 14.66
C ILE A 47 -18.09 16.32 15.47
N SER A 48 -17.90 15.49 16.50
CA SER A 48 -16.71 15.53 17.39
C SER A 48 -15.63 14.49 17.04
N MET A 49 -15.74 13.85 15.87
CA MET A 49 -14.86 12.76 15.44
C MET A 49 -13.38 13.16 15.40
N LEU A 50 -13.10 14.37 14.88
CA LEU A 50 -11.75 14.80 14.54
C LEU A 50 -10.84 14.95 15.77
N TRP A 51 -11.43 15.20 16.93
CA TRP A 51 -10.73 15.29 18.22
C TRP A 51 -10.83 13.98 19.00
N SER A 52 -12.03 13.40 19.07
CA SER A 52 -12.30 12.17 19.82
C SER A 52 -11.55 10.95 19.31
N CYS A 53 -11.34 10.87 17.99
CA CYS A 53 -10.76 9.69 17.34
C CYS A 53 -9.34 9.96 16.81
N ARG A 54 -8.68 11.01 17.31
CA ARG A 54 -7.35 11.41 16.86
C ARG A 54 -6.31 10.32 17.11
N ASP A 55 -6.40 9.64 18.25
CA ASP A 55 -5.46 8.57 18.61
C ASP A 55 -5.61 7.35 17.70
N GLN A 56 -6.85 6.90 17.45
CA GLN A 56 -7.13 5.79 16.54
C GLN A 56 -6.74 6.15 15.10
N LYS A 57 -6.97 7.41 14.69
CA LYS A 57 -6.50 7.92 13.40
C LYS A 57 -4.97 7.85 13.30
N ASN A 58 -4.25 8.28 14.33
CA ASN A 58 -2.78 8.29 14.33
C ASN A 58 -2.23 6.86 14.27
N ALA A 59 -2.78 5.94 15.08
CA ALA A 59 -2.39 4.54 15.06
C ALA A 59 -2.62 3.87 13.69
N LEU A 60 -3.76 4.16 13.06
CA LEU A 60 -4.04 3.69 11.70
C LEU A 60 -3.08 4.30 10.68
N SER A 61 -2.80 5.60 10.79
CA SER A 61 -1.89 6.31 9.89
C SER A 61 -0.47 5.78 10.01
N GLU A 62 0.00 5.49 11.22
CA GLU A 62 1.30 4.91 11.48
C GLU A 62 1.43 3.50 10.88
N CYS A 63 0.41 2.66 11.05
CA CYS A 63 0.37 1.34 10.43
C CYS A 63 0.40 1.44 8.89
N LEU A 64 -0.43 2.31 8.31
CA LEU A 64 -0.47 2.51 6.86
C LEU A 64 0.86 3.06 6.33
N ARG A 65 1.55 3.89 7.11
CA ARG A 65 2.86 4.46 6.73
C ARG A 65 3.91 3.40 6.46
N VAL A 66 3.83 2.24 7.11
CA VAL A 66 4.72 1.10 6.83
C VAL A 66 4.53 0.60 5.39
N TYR A 67 3.30 0.61 4.88
CA TYR A 67 2.96 0.16 3.54
C TYR A 67 3.05 1.26 2.47
N THR A 68 2.87 2.53 2.85
CA THR A 68 2.95 3.69 1.96
C THR A 68 4.28 4.43 2.01
N SER A 69 5.24 3.95 2.80
CA SER A 69 6.59 4.52 2.81
C SER A 69 7.23 4.39 1.43
N GLU A 70 7.98 5.41 1.01
CA GLU A 70 8.69 5.41 -0.28
C GLU A 70 9.59 4.17 -0.42
N GLU A 71 10.19 3.73 0.69
CA GLU A 71 11.00 2.50 0.74
C GLU A 71 10.18 1.23 0.51
N ALA A 72 8.99 1.10 1.11
CA ALA A 72 8.12 -0.06 0.89
C ALA A 72 7.58 -0.10 -0.54
N LEU A 73 7.24 1.06 -1.09
CA LEU A 73 6.67 1.20 -2.41
C LEU A 73 7.73 0.96 -3.51
N GLU A 74 8.95 1.45 -3.30
CA GLU A 74 10.09 1.21 -4.20
C GLU A 74 10.53 -0.27 -4.15
N LYS A 75 10.58 -0.90 -2.97
CA LYS A 75 10.91 -2.33 -2.85
C LYS A 75 9.90 -3.22 -3.57
N GLU A 76 8.61 -2.93 -3.44
CA GLU A 76 7.55 -3.66 -4.14
C GLU A 76 7.61 -3.46 -5.65
N LYS A 77 7.86 -2.24 -6.11
CA LYS A 77 8.08 -1.94 -7.53
C LYS A 77 9.29 -2.72 -8.07
N GLN A 78 10.38 -2.81 -7.32
CA GLN A 78 11.56 -3.58 -7.70
C GLN A 78 11.28 -5.09 -7.75
N LEU A 79 10.46 -5.63 -6.84
CA LEU A 79 10.03 -7.03 -6.88
C LEU A 79 9.15 -7.31 -8.10
N PHE A 80 8.20 -6.41 -8.40
CA PHE A 80 7.33 -6.54 -9.56
C PHE A 80 8.11 -6.47 -10.88
N LEU A 81 9.08 -5.55 -10.98
CA LEU A 81 9.97 -5.46 -12.15
C LEU A 81 10.88 -6.69 -12.30
N GLN A 82 11.33 -7.29 -11.20
CA GLN A 82 12.09 -8.55 -11.23
C GLN A 82 11.21 -9.72 -11.68
N GLN A 83 9.98 -9.82 -11.18
CA GLN A 83 9.02 -10.85 -11.63
C GLN A 83 8.65 -10.67 -13.11
N ALA A 84 8.47 -9.43 -13.58
CA ALA A 84 8.22 -9.15 -15.00
C ALA A 84 9.41 -9.55 -15.89
N ARG A 85 10.66 -9.50 -15.39
CA ARG A 85 11.82 -10.04 -16.13
C ARG A 85 11.84 -11.58 -16.17
N SER A 86 11.16 -12.25 -15.25
CA SER A 86 11.07 -13.72 -15.19
C SER A 86 9.81 -14.29 -15.84
N GLY A 87 8.83 -13.46 -16.22
CA GLY A 87 7.57 -13.95 -16.79
C GLY A 87 6.85 -12.91 -17.66
N ASP A 88 7.01 -13.03 -18.98
CA ASP A 88 6.22 -12.34 -20.00
C ASP A 88 4.84 -13.02 -20.26
N GLY A 89 4.27 -13.77 -19.31
CA GLY A 89 3.00 -14.45 -19.62
C GLY A 89 2.37 -15.29 -18.52
N GLU A 90 1.68 -14.68 -17.57
CA GLU A 90 0.67 -15.39 -16.80
C GLU A 90 -0.42 -14.41 -16.33
N LYS A 91 -1.52 -14.40 -17.10
CA LYS A 91 -2.90 -13.92 -16.80
C LYS A 91 -3.28 -12.50 -17.24
N THR A 92 -3.43 -12.40 -18.55
CA THR A 92 -4.64 -11.81 -19.16
C THR A 92 -5.79 -12.82 -19.00
N VAL A 93 -6.81 -12.49 -18.20
CA VAL A 93 -8.23 -12.83 -18.46
C VAL A 93 -9.12 -11.85 -17.70
#